data_AF-A0A8D2J628-F1
#
_entry.id   AF-A0A8D2J628-F1
#
_cell.length_a   1.000
_cell.length_b   1.000
_cell.length_c   1.000
_cell.angle_alpha   90.00
_cell.angle_beta   90.00
_cell.angle_gamma   90.00
#
_symmetry.space_group_name_H-M   'P 1'
#
loop_
_entity.id
_entity.type
_entity.pdbx_description
1 polymer ?
#
loop_
_entity_poly.entity_id
_entity_poly.type
_entity_poly.pdbx_seq_one_letter_code
_entity_poly.pdbx_strand_id
1 'polypeptide(L)'
;MELANHDAGMQNMAFKYGKHMSLSHKLNVDIQPFVNDRSKDSVAFSLNSAPVVLHQKFIGREAWIRQIEEAQVKGNLLDYAKLQDAIKAGKGVTSAIDLCRFHGNRALEALACFPPSEARSALENIVYAVTRFS
;
A
#
# COMPACT_ATOMS: atom_id res chain seq x y z
N MET A 1 -4.05 -23.90 -17.75
CA MET A 1 -5.30 -23.13 -17.57
C MET A 1 -5.37 -22.17 -18.75
N GLU A 2 -6.19 -22.45 -19.75
CA GLU A 2 -6.32 -21.59 -20.94
C GLU A 2 -7.49 -20.62 -20.73
N LEU A 3 -7.19 -19.35 -20.45
CA LEU A 3 -8.19 -18.29 -20.34
C LEU A 3 -8.47 -17.76 -21.75
N ALA A 4 -9.68 -18.00 -22.25
CA ALA A 4 -10.23 -17.44 -23.50
C ALA A 4 -9.38 -17.65 -24.77
N ASN A 5 -8.57 -18.72 -24.82
CA ASN A 5 -7.70 -19.06 -25.95
C ASN A 5 -6.66 -17.96 -26.30
N HIS A 6 -6.28 -17.14 -25.31
CA HIS A 6 -5.24 -16.13 -25.47
C HIS A 6 -3.85 -16.75 -25.57
N ASP A 7 -2.97 -16.14 -26.37
CA ASP A 7 -1.56 -16.55 -26.45
C ASP A 7 -0.81 -16.33 -25.12
N ALA A 8 0.35 -16.98 -25.00
CA ALA A 8 1.17 -16.93 -23.78
C ALA A 8 1.61 -15.50 -23.40
N GLY A 9 1.79 -14.61 -24.37
CA GLY A 9 2.10 -13.20 -24.14
C GLY A 9 0.96 -12.47 -23.46
N MET A 10 -0.27 -12.60 -23.98
CA MET A 10 -1.47 -12.03 -23.36
C MET A 10 -1.73 -12.60 -21.96
N GLN A 11 -1.57 -13.91 -21.77
CA GLN A 11 -1.71 -14.54 -20.44
C GLN A 11 -0.67 -14.00 -19.44
N ASN A 12 0.57 -13.80 -19.88
CA ASN A 12 1.62 -13.22 -19.05
C ASN A 12 1.31 -11.75 -18.66
N MET A 13 0.69 -10.99 -19.55
CA MET A 13 0.26 -9.61 -19.25
C MET A 13 -0.90 -9.58 -18.25
N ALA A 14 -1.88 -10.48 -18.37
CA ALA A 14 -2.92 -10.65 -17.36
C ALA A 14 -2.34 -11.03 -15.98
N PHE A 15 -1.34 -11.91 -15.94
CA PHE A 15 -0.62 -12.25 -14.72
C PHE A 15 0.09 -11.03 -14.11
N LYS A 16 0.79 -10.24 -14.94
CA LYS A 16 1.46 -9.01 -14.49
C LYS A 16 0.46 -8.00 -13.91
N TYR A 17 -0.69 -7.82 -14.55
CA TYR A 17 -1.78 -7.00 -14.00
C TYR A 17 -2.15 -7.48 -12.59
N GLY A 18 -2.49 -8.76 -12.42
CA GLY A 18 -2.87 -9.31 -11.11
C GLY A 18 -1.79 -9.16 -10.04
N LYS A 19 -0.52 -9.42 -10.41
CA LYS A 19 0.63 -9.24 -9.51
C LYS A 19 0.77 -7.80 -9.04
N HIS A 20 0.75 -6.84 -9.96
CA HIS A 20 0.94 -5.43 -9.60
C HIS A 20 -0.28 -4.86 -8.88
N MET A 21 -1.49 -5.22 -9.30
CA MET A 21 -2.72 -4.77 -8.66
C MET A 21 -2.84 -5.28 -7.22
N SER A 22 -2.52 -6.55 -6.96
CA SER A 22 -2.55 -7.11 -5.60
C SER A 22 -1.55 -6.44 -4.66
N LEU A 23 -0.35 -6.11 -5.14
CA LEU A 23 0.65 -5.34 -4.38
C LEU A 23 0.15 -3.91 -4.09
N SER A 24 -0.40 -3.22 -5.09
CA SER A 24 -1.00 -1.89 -4.94
C SER A 24 -2.14 -1.91 -3.90
N HIS A 25 -3.03 -2.91 -3.98
CA HIS A 25 -4.12 -3.09 -3.03
C HIS A 25 -3.63 -3.32 -1.60
N LYS A 26 -2.64 -4.19 -1.39
CA LYS A 26 -2.06 -4.43 -0.06
C LYS A 26 -1.44 -3.15 0.52
N LEU A 27 -0.73 -2.38 -0.31
CA LEU A 27 -0.17 -1.09 0.10
C LEU A 27 -1.27 -0.10 0.48
N ASN A 28 -2.35 -0.01 -0.29
CA ASN A 28 -3.49 0.83 0.06
C ASN A 28 -4.05 0.47 1.45
N VAL A 29 -4.28 -0.81 1.72
CA VAL A 29 -4.74 -1.30 3.04
C VAL A 29 -3.78 -0.89 4.16
N ASP A 30 -2.47 -1.05 3.94
CA ASP A 30 -1.45 -0.66 4.92
C ASP A 30 -1.37 0.85 5.17
N ILE A 31 -1.75 1.67 4.18
CA ILE A 31 -1.75 3.13 4.26
C ILE A 31 -2.99 3.65 4.99
N GLN A 32 -4.13 2.96 4.93
CA GLN A 32 -5.42 3.44 5.49
C GLN A 32 -5.33 3.97 6.92
N PRO A 33 -4.61 3.34 7.87
CA PRO A 33 -4.52 3.86 9.23
C PRO A 33 -3.93 5.27 9.30
N PHE A 34 -3.08 5.66 8.34
CA PHE A 34 -2.31 6.90 8.39
C PHE A 34 -2.96 8.07 7.63
N VAL A 35 -3.96 7.79 6.79
CA VAL A 35 -4.61 8.80 5.92
C VAL A 35 -6.07 9.09 6.31
N ASN A 36 -6.75 8.16 6.98
CA ASN A 36 -8.13 8.36 7.38
C ASN A 36 -8.24 9.09 8.73
N ASP A 37 -8.39 10.41 8.70
CA ASP A 37 -8.61 11.24 9.90
C ASP A 37 -9.99 11.03 10.56
N ARG A 38 -10.87 10.22 9.94
CA ARG A 38 -12.25 9.98 10.45
C ARG A 38 -12.30 9.06 11.66
N SER A 39 -11.25 8.30 11.95
CA SER A 39 -11.14 7.52 13.18
C SER A 39 -10.23 8.25 14.15
N LYS A 40 -10.80 9.14 14.98
CA LYS A 40 -10.11 9.69 16.16
C LYS A 40 -9.74 8.61 17.19
N ASP A 41 -10.30 7.41 17.02
CA ASP A 41 -9.87 6.22 17.74
C ASP A 41 -8.59 5.69 17.08
N SER A 42 -7.51 5.68 17.85
CA SER A 42 -6.23 5.06 17.52
C SER A 42 -6.43 3.63 16.98
N VAL A 43 -6.48 3.47 15.67
CA VAL A 43 -6.60 2.14 15.03
C VAL A 43 -5.24 1.46 15.14
N ALA A 44 -5.19 0.32 15.83
CA ALA A 44 -4.00 -0.53 15.86
C ALA A 44 -3.60 -0.89 14.41
N PHE A 45 -2.32 -0.77 14.10
CA PHE A 45 -1.77 -1.10 12.78
C PHE A 45 -0.61 -2.09 12.90
N SER A 46 -0.30 -2.79 11.82
CA SER A 46 0.82 -3.73 11.82
C SER A 46 2.16 -2.98 11.80
N LEU A 47 3.05 -3.30 12.74
CA LEU A 47 4.43 -2.78 12.74
C LEU A 47 5.29 -3.30 11.57
N ASN A 48 4.78 -4.30 10.83
CA ASN A 48 5.41 -4.82 9.61
C ASN A 48 4.74 -4.27 8.33
N SER A 49 3.81 -3.32 8.46
CA SER A 49 3.19 -2.66 7.30
C SER A 49 4.19 -1.80 6.54
N ALA A 50 3.94 -1.58 5.25
CA ALA A 50 4.87 -0.84 4.40
C ALA A 50 5.21 0.58 4.92
N PRO A 51 4.26 1.41 5.40
CA PRO A 51 4.60 2.72 5.97
C PRO A 51 5.57 2.63 7.15
N VAL A 52 5.43 1.61 8.00
CA VAL A 52 6.27 1.42 9.19
C VAL A 52 7.66 0.96 8.81
N VAL A 53 7.77 -0.07 7.96
CA VAL A 53 9.07 -0.60 7.52
C VAL A 53 9.86 0.46 6.74
N LEU A 54 9.17 1.27 5.91
CA LEU A 54 9.80 2.37 5.19
C LEU A 54 10.25 3.48 6.16
N HIS A 55 9.41 3.84 7.14
CA HIS A 55 9.81 4.80 8.18
C HIS A 55 11.05 4.33 8.94
N GLN A 56 11.05 3.07 9.41
CA GLN A 56 12.19 2.44 10.08
C GLN A 56 13.46 2.50 9.21
N LYS A 57 13.32 2.25 7.89
CA LYS A 57 14.45 2.37 6.95
C LYS A 57 15.01 3.79 6.88
N PHE A 58 14.16 4.82 6.96
CA PHE A 58 14.60 6.22 6.89
C PHE A 58 15.25 6.72 8.18
N ILE A 59 14.71 6.36 9.35
CA ILE A 59 15.22 6.86 10.64
C ILE A 59 16.33 5.98 11.23
N GLY A 60 16.48 4.75 10.73
CA GLY A 60 17.43 3.77 11.25
C GLY A 60 16.92 2.99 12.45
N ARG A 61 17.57 1.85 12.72
CA ARG A 61 17.11 0.88 13.74
C ARG A 61 17.11 1.45 15.15
N GLU A 62 18.15 2.19 15.54
CA GLU A 62 18.29 2.73 16.90
C GLU A 62 17.20 3.76 17.21
N ALA A 63 16.98 4.71 16.29
CA ALA A 63 15.92 5.71 16.43
C ALA A 63 14.53 5.06 16.44
N TRP A 64 14.32 4.00 15.67
CA TRP A 64 13.08 3.24 15.67
C TRP A 64 12.82 2.54 17.01
N ILE A 65 13.83 1.85 17.58
CA ILE A 65 13.72 1.22 18.89
C ILE A 65 13.35 2.27 19.95
N ARG A 66 14.02 3.43 19.94
CA ARG A 66 13.70 4.52 20.85
C ARG A 66 12.26 5.03 20.69
N GLN A 67 11.77 5.18 19.46
CA GLN A 67 10.37 5.58 19.21
C GLN A 67 9.37 4.54 19.77
N ILE A 68 9.67 3.25 19.65
CA ILE A 68 8.85 2.18 20.23
C ILE A 68 8.85 2.24 21.76
N GLU A 69 10.03 2.37 22.38
CA GLU A 69 10.17 2.49 23.84
C GLU A 69 9.43 3.71 24.38
N GLU A 70 9.54 4.87 23.70
CA GLU A 70 8.84 6.10 24.06
C GLU A 70 7.31 5.99 23.88
N ALA A 71 6.83 5.10 23.02
CA ALA A 71 5.42 4.84 22.80
C ALA A 71 4.86 3.72 23.71
N GLN A 72 5.70 3.01 24.47
CA GLN A 72 5.21 2.03 25.44
C GLN A 72 4.54 2.73 26.63
N VAL A 73 3.32 2.31 26.95
CA VAL A 73 2.62 2.72 28.17
C VAL A 73 2.64 1.59 29.20
N LYS A 74 2.19 1.86 30.43
CA LYS A 74 2.19 0.87 31.53
C LYS A 74 1.47 -0.41 31.11
N GLY A 75 2.10 -1.56 31.35
CA GLY A 75 1.54 -2.88 31.09
C GLY A 75 1.78 -3.44 29.68
N ASN A 76 2.89 -3.06 29.01
CA ASN A 76 3.27 -3.48 27.64
C ASN A 76 2.26 -3.10 26.55
N LEU A 77 1.37 -2.15 26.83
CA LEU A 77 0.47 -1.59 25.83
C LEU A 77 1.23 -0.53 25.02
N LEU A 78 0.98 -0.46 23.72
CA LEU A 78 1.61 0.50 22.82
C LEU A 78 0.66 1.65 22.52
N ASP A 79 1.13 2.89 22.67
CA ASP A 79 0.44 4.10 22.20
C ASP A 79 0.59 4.21 20.68
N TYR A 80 -0.37 3.58 19.98
CA TYR A 80 -0.42 3.59 18.52
C TYR A 80 -0.66 5.00 17.95
N ALA A 81 -1.30 5.91 18.68
CA ALA A 81 -1.49 7.29 18.23
C ALA A 81 -0.14 8.02 18.18
N LYS A 82 0.65 7.95 19.25
CA LYS A 82 1.99 8.54 19.29
C LYS A 82 2.90 8.00 18.19
N LEU A 83 2.86 6.68 17.96
CA LEU A 83 3.66 6.04 16.92
C LEU A 83 3.18 6.43 15.51
N GLN A 84 1.86 6.49 15.31
CA GLN A 84 1.25 6.93 14.07
C GLN A 84 1.66 8.37 13.73
N ASP A 85 1.63 9.29 14.69
CA ASP A 85 2.05 10.68 14.50
C ASP A 85 3.53 10.77 14.10
N ALA A 86 4.41 10.00 14.75
CA ALA A 86 5.82 9.94 14.39
C ALA A 86 6.05 9.41 12.96
N ILE A 87 5.28 8.41 12.53
CA ILE A 87 5.36 7.86 11.17
C ILE A 87 4.78 8.83 10.13
N LYS A 88 3.68 9.52 10.44
CA LYS A 88 3.06 10.56 9.58
C LYS A 88 3.98 11.76 9.40
N ALA A 89 4.73 12.15 10.43
CA ALA A 89 5.73 13.22 10.35
C ALA A 89 6.97 12.82 9.53
N GLY A 90 7.21 11.52 9.36
CA GLY A 90 8.31 10.97 8.56
C GLY A 90 7.98 10.83 7.07
N LYS A 91 8.84 10.11 6.35
CA LYS A 91 8.67 9.80 4.92
C LYS A 91 8.05 8.43 4.65
N GLY A 92 7.71 7.66 5.70
CA GLY A 92 7.20 6.30 5.57
C GLY A 92 5.87 6.24 4.81
N VAL A 93 4.91 7.07 5.20
CA VAL A 93 3.57 7.11 4.59
C VAL A 93 3.64 7.57 3.13
N THR A 94 4.32 8.68 2.84
CA THR A 94 4.45 9.21 1.48
C THR A 94 5.17 8.23 0.55
N SER A 95 6.23 7.58 1.02
CA SER A 95 6.93 6.55 0.23
C SER A 95 6.06 5.31 -0.02
N ALA A 96 5.21 4.92 0.92
CA ALA A 96 4.26 3.83 0.72
C ALA A 96 3.18 4.21 -0.32
N ILE A 97 2.69 5.46 -0.30
CA ILE A 97 1.76 5.99 -1.31
C ILE A 97 2.40 5.97 -2.70
N ASP A 98 3.66 6.42 -2.83
CA ASP A 98 4.37 6.41 -4.10
C ASP A 98 4.59 4.98 -4.61
N LEU A 99 4.91 4.04 -3.72
CA LEU A 99 5.02 2.62 -4.06
C LEU A 99 3.68 2.02 -4.50
N CYS A 100 2.58 2.41 -3.86
CA CYS A 100 1.22 1.99 -4.24
C CYS A 100 0.87 2.45 -5.66
N ARG A 101 1.14 3.73 -5.96
CA ARG A 101 0.96 4.33 -7.29
C ARG A 101 1.86 3.70 -8.33
N PHE A 102 3.12 3.41 -7.99
CA PHE A 102 4.04 2.69 -8.88
C PHE A 102 3.45 1.34 -9.30
N HIS A 103 2.98 0.53 -8.33
CA HIS A 103 2.36 -0.74 -8.66
C HIS A 103 1.04 -0.58 -9.43
N GLY A 104 0.23 0.44 -9.13
CA GLY A 104 -0.96 0.73 -9.94
C GLY A 104 -0.63 1.07 -11.40
N ASN A 105 0.36 1.94 -11.63
CA ASN A 105 0.80 2.29 -12.99
C ASN A 105 1.31 1.07 -13.75
N ARG A 106 2.07 0.18 -13.10
CA ARG A 106 2.49 -1.09 -13.71
C ARG A 106 1.33 -2.02 -14.05
N ALA A 107 0.25 -1.99 -13.28
CA ALA A 107 -0.97 -2.73 -13.60
C ALA A 107 -1.66 -2.13 -14.84
N LEU A 108 -1.77 -0.79 -14.94
CA LEU A 108 -2.31 -0.10 -16.12
C LEU A 108 -1.47 -0.37 -17.38
N GLU A 109 -0.14 -0.29 -17.28
CA GLU A 109 0.79 -0.69 -18.36
C GLU A 109 0.50 -2.11 -18.84
N ALA A 110 0.20 -3.03 -17.92
CA ALA A 110 -0.10 -4.41 -18.26
C ALA A 110 -1.44 -4.59 -19.00
N LEU A 111 -2.41 -3.68 -18.78
CA LEU A 111 -3.70 -3.70 -19.48
C LEU A 111 -3.63 -3.16 -20.91
N ALA A 112 -2.58 -2.41 -21.25
CA ALA A 112 -2.47 -1.73 -22.54
C ALA A 112 -2.46 -2.69 -23.75
N CYS A 113 -2.06 -3.96 -23.57
CA CYS A 113 -2.07 -4.97 -24.62
C CYS A 113 -3.46 -5.52 -24.96
N PHE A 114 -4.46 -5.32 -24.08
CA PHE A 114 -5.83 -5.77 -24.33
C PHE A 114 -6.60 -4.70 -25.10
N PRO A 115 -7.46 -5.08 -26.06
CA PRO A 115 -8.26 -4.10 -26.80
C PRO A 115 -9.21 -3.33 -25.87
N PRO A 116 -9.56 -2.07 -26.20
CA PRO A 116 -10.56 -1.32 -25.47
C PRO A 116 -11.86 -2.11 -25.32
N SER A 117 -12.38 -2.20 -24.09
CA SER A 117 -13.61 -2.92 -23.75
C SER A 117 -14.10 -2.47 -22.37
N GLU A 118 -15.37 -2.70 -22.07
CA GLU A 118 -15.94 -2.44 -20.74
C GLU A 118 -15.17 -3.20 -19.63
N ALA A 119 -14.74 -4.43 -19.91
CA ALA A 119 -13.95 -5.21 -18.97
C ALA A 119 -12.58 -4.56 -18.69
N ARG A 120 -11.89 -4.07 -19.73
CA ARG A 120 -10.64 -3.34 -19.55
C ARG A 120 -10.85 -2.05 -18.76
N SER A 121 -11.85 -1.25 -19.11
CA SER A 121 -12.19 -0.02 -18.38
C SER A 121 -12.52 -0.28 -16.91
N ALA A 122 -13.24 -1.36 -16.60
CA ALA A 122 -13.53 -1.76 -15.22
C ALA A 122 -12.25 -2.08 -14.44
N LEU A 123 -11.29 -2.80 -15.04
CA LEU A 123 -9.99 -3.10 -14.41
C LEU A 123 -9.16 -1.81 -14.19
N GLU A 124 -9.15 -0.89 -15.15
CA GLU A 124 -8.50 0.42 -14.98
C GLU A 124 -9.13 1.21 -13.82
N ASN A 125 -10.46 1.23 -13.74
CA ASN A 125 -11.19 1.89 -12.65
C ASN A 125 -10.87 1.31 -11.26
N ILE A 126 -10.68 0.00 -11.16
CA ILE A 126 -10.25 -0.65 -9.91
C ILE A 126 -8.86 -0.13 -9.50
N VAL A 127 -7.91 -0.01 -10.44
CA VAL A 127 -6.59 0.54 -10.16
C VAL A 127 -6.68 1.99 -9.68
N TYR A 128 -7.48 2.83 -10.35
CA TYR A 128 -7.67 4.23 -9.95
C TYR A 128 -8.29 4.35 -8.56
N ALA A 129 -9.26 3.50 -8.22
CA ALA A 129 -9.87 3.49 -6.88
C ALA A 129 -8.84 3.18 -5.79
N VAL A 130 -7.94 2.22 -6.02
CA VAL A 130 -6.93 1.78 -5.04
C VAL A 130 -5.76 2.77 -4.90
N THR A 131 -5.44 3.52 -5.94
CA THR A 131 -4.32 4.47 -5.93
C THR A 131 -4.71 5.89 -5.55
N ARG A 132 -6.01 6.13 -5.30
CA ARG A 132 -6.53 7.42 -4.86
C ARG A 132 -6.50 7.51 -3.34
N PHE A 133 -5.71 8.45 -2.85
CA PHE A 133 -5.64 8.83 -1.44
C PHE A 133 -6.19 10.25 -1.34
N SER A 134 -7.22 10.45 -0.51
CA SER A 134 -7.92 11.72 -0.29
C SER A 134 -7.51 12.36 1.01
#